data_AF-A0A7H4LSS2-F1
#
_entry.id   AF-A0A7H4LSS2-F1
#
_cell.length_a   1.000
_cell.length_b   1.000
_cell.length_c   1.000
_cell.angle_alpha   90.00
_cell.angle_beta   90.00
_cell.angle_gamma   90.00
#
_symmetry.space_group_name_H-M   'P 1'
#
loop_
_entity.id
_entity.type
_entity.pdbx_description
1 polymer ?
#
loop_
_entity_poly.entity_id
_entity_poly.type
_entity_poly.pdbx_seq_one_letter_code
_entity_poly.pdbx_strand_id
1 'polypeptide(L)'
;MTPKEILCQWVDAFNNADVETISELYDDNAINHQVANEPVIGKEAIKKMFEQDFSFPEMVCIVENIFEDGQWAIFRVACPIRF
;
A
#
# COMPACT_ATOMS: atom_id res chain seq x y z
N MET A 1 -3.38 3.00 -16.59
CA MET A 1 -2.45 3.65 -15.65
C MET A 1 -1.13 2.93 -15.74
N THR A 2 -0.01 3.65 -15.73
CA THR A 2 1.31 3.02 -15.61
C THR A 2 1.50 2.47 -14.19
N PRO A 3 2.44 1.53 -13.97
CA PRO A 3 2.75 1.05 -12.62
C PRO A 3 3.07 2.19 -11.64
N LYS A 4 3.79 3.22 -12.09
CA LYS A 4 4.09 4.40 -11.27
C LYS A 4 2.84 5.17 -10.88
N GLU A 5 1.89 5.37 -11.80
CA GLU A 5 0.64 6.07 -11.51
C GLU A 5 -0.22 5.31 -10.49
N ILE A 6 -0.28 3.98 -10.61
CA ILE A 6 -0.97 3.11 -9.65
C ILE A 6 -0.33 3.25 -8.26
N LEU A 7 1.01 3.22 -8.21
CA LEU A 7 1.73 3.32 -6.95
C LEU A 7 1.59 4.70 -6.29
N CYS A 8 1.52 5.79 -7.07
CA CYS A 8 1.20 7.11 -6.51
C CYS A 8 -0.19 7.13 -5.87
N GLN A 9 -1.20 6.59 -6.55
CA GLN A 9 -2.56 6.49 -5.98
C GLN A 9 -2.60 5.62 -4.73
N TRP A 10 -1.83 4.54 -4.72
CA TRP A 10 -1.70 3.68 -3.56
C TRP A 10 -1.14 4.44 -2.35
N VAL A 11 -0.09 5.26 -2.54
CA VAL A 11 0.48 6.10 -1.47
C VAL A 11 -0.54 7.13 -0.98
N ASP A 12 -1.27 7.77 -1.90
CA ASP A 12 -2.29 8.75 -1.54
C ASP A 12 -3.43 8.10 -0.74
N ALA A 13 -3.91 6.94 -1.18
CA ALA A 13 -4.94 6.19 -0.46
C ALA A 13 -4.44 5.74 0.93
N PHE A 14 -3.21 5.23 1.01
CA PHE A 14 -2.58 4.84 2.27
C PHE A 14 -2.50 6.00 3.26
N ASN A 15 -1.99 7.15 2.82
CA ASN A 15 -1.81 8.33 3.69
C ASN A 15 -3.15 8.96 4.13
N ASN A 16 -4.22 8.76 3.36
CA ASN A 16 -5.57 9.21 3.72
C ASN A 16 -6.37 8.16 4.50
N ALA A 17 -5.78 7.01 4.83
CA ALA A 17 -6.49 5.86 5.41
C ALA A 17 -7.73 5.44 4.59
N ASP A 18 -7.68 5.60 3.26
CA ASP A 18 -8.77 5.27 2.35
C ASP A 18 -8.73 3.79 1.95
N VAL A 19 -9.36 2.97 2.80
CA VAL A 19 -9.47 1.52 2.63
C VAL A 19 -10.15 1.14 1.31
N GLU A 20 -11.17 1.89 0.89
CA GLU A 20 -11.93 1.54 -0.31
C GLU A 20 -11.04 1.72 -1.54
N THR A 21 -10.44 2.89 -1.70
CA THR A 21 -9.57 3.17 -2.85
C THR A 21 -8.34 2.25 -2.85
N ILE A 22 -7.66 2.05 -1.72
CA ILE A 22 -6.45 1.22 -1.70
C ILE A 22 -6.75 -0.24 -2.05
N SER A 23 -7.92 -0.76 -1.66
CA SER A 23 -8.32 -2.13 -1.96
C SER A 23 -8.66 -2.36 -3.44
N GLU A 24 -9.21 -1.35 -4.13
CA GLU A 24 -9.52 -1.41 -5.56
C GLU A 24 -8.27 -1.41 -6.46
N LEU A 25 -7.10 -1.08 -5.91
CA LEU A 25 -5.82 -1.15 -6.63
C LEU A 25 -5.23 -2.58 -6.68
N TYR A 26 -5.81 -3.53 -5.94
CA TYR A 26 -5.37 -4.93 -5.92
C TYR A 26 -6.24 -5.82 -6.81
N ASP A 27 -5.61 -6.81 -7.45
CA ASP A 27 -6.29 -7.92 -8.10
C ASP A 27 -7.02 -8.80 -7.07
N ASP A 28 -8.11 -9.46 -7.48
CA ASP A 28 -8.90 -10.36 -6.62
C ASP A 28 -8.04 -11.44 -5.94
N ASN A 29 -6.96 -11.90 -6.60
CA ASN A 29 -6.04 -12.92 -6.12
C ASN A 29 -4.66 -12.36 -5.73
N ALA A 30 -4.55 -11.06 -5.48
CA ALA A 30 -3.29 -10.42 -5.14
C ALA A 30 -2.65 -11.00 -3.87
N ILE A 31 -1.32 -10.98 -3.82
CA ILE A 31 -0.54 -11.39 -2.65
C ILE A 31 0.17 -10.15 -2.11
N ASN A 32 -0.16 -9.75 -0.88
CA ASN A 32 0.57 -8.74 -0.15
C ASN A 32 1.57 -9.41 0.80
N HIS A 33 2.87 -9.30 0.51
CA HIS A 33 3.93 -9.90 1.31
C HIS A 33 4.73 -8.81 2.03
N GLN A 34 4.54 -8.71 3.34
CA GLN A 34 5.32 -7.83 4.21
C GLN A 34 6.44 -8.66 4.84
N VAL A 35 7.70 -8.22 4.75
CA VAL A 35 8.90 -9.02 5.08
C VAL A 35 8.86 -9.70 6.46
N ALA A 36 8.25 -9.07 7.46
CA ALA A 36 8.17 -9.59 8.82
C ALA A 36 6.95 -10.50 9.10
N ASN A 37 6.00 -10.59 8.18
CA ASN A 37 4.69 -11.20 8.38
C ASN A 37 4.41 -12.30 7.35
N GLU A 38 3.45 -13.17 7.66
CA GLU A 38 2.92 -14.12 6.68
C GLU A 38 2.19 -13.36 5.55
N PRO A 39 2.24 -13.87 4.30
CA PRO A 39 1.58 -13.21 3.17
C PRO A 39 0.06 -13.19 3.33
N VAL A 40 -0.55 -12.06 2.99
CA VAL A 40 -2.01 -11.89 2.92
C VAL A 40 -2.45 -12.13 1.48
N ILE A 41 -3.39 -13.05 1.28
CA ILE A 41 -3.80 -13.51 -0.06
C ILE A 41 -5.26 -13.12 -0.31
N GLY A 42 -5.47 -12.43 -1.42
CA GLY A 42 -6.77 -12.01 -1.94
C GLY A 42 -7.17 -10.60 -1.50
N LYS A 43 -7.85 -9.88 -2.40
CA LYS A 43 -8.27 -8.49 -2.21
C LYS A 43 -9.06 -8.27 -0.92
N GLU A 44 -10.03 -9.13 -0.63
CA GLU A 44 -10.86 -9.03 0.59
C GLU A 44 -10.04 -9.20 1.89
N ALA A 45 -9.01 -10.05 1.87
CA ALA A 45 -8.13 -10.22 3.02
C ALA A 45 -7.19 -9.03 3.19
N ILE A 46 -6.65 -8.50 2.09
CA ILE A 46 -5.83 -7.29 2.06
C ILE A 46 -6.63 -6.08 2.55
N LYS A 47 -7.90 -5.95 2.16
CA LYS A 47 -8.80 -4.89 2.64
C LYS A 47 -8.93 -4.94 4.16
N LYS A 48 -9.26 -6.11 4.73
CA LYS A 48 -9.39 -6.30 6.19
C LYS A 48 -8.10 -6.00 6.95
N MET A 49 -6.94 -6.31 6.36
CA MET A 49 -5.64 -5.96 6.92
C MET A 49 -5.49 -4.43 7.01
N PHE A 50 -5.79 -3.68 5.95
CA PHE A 50 -5.74 -2.21 5.98
C PHE A 50 -6.77 -1.58 6.94
N GLU A 51 -7.98 -2.15 7.06
CA GLU A 51 -8.97 -1.71 8.05
C GLU A 51 -8.42 -1.80 9.49
N GLN A 52 -7.65 -2.85 9.78
CA GLN A 52 -7.00 -3.04 11.07
C GLN A 52 -5.80 -2.09 11.23
N ASP A 53 -4.93 -2.01 10.23
CA ASP A 53 -3.73 -1.17 10.28
C ASP A 53 -4.09 0.31 10.44
N PHE A 54 -5.09 0.80 9.72
CA PHE A 54 -5.53 2.20 9.78
C PHE A 54 -6.34 2.54 11.03
N SER A 55 -6.73 1.54 11.84
CA SER A 55 -7.33 1.80 13.16
C SER A 55 -6.32 2.39 14.16
N PHE A 56 -5.02 2.30 13.86
CA PHE A 56 -3.92 2.86 14.65
C PHE A 56 -3.37 4.13 13.99
N PRO A 57 -3.42 5.29 14.66
CA PRO A 57 -3.05 6.57 14.05
C PRO A 57 -1.54 6.85 14.15
N GLU A 58 -0.68 6.12 13.43
CA GLU A 58 0.78 6.33 13.58
C GLU A 58 1.63 6.34 12.30
N MET A 59 1.08 6.01 11.12
CA MET A 59 1.93 5.74 9.96
C MET A 59 1.63 6.64 8.75
N VAL A 60 2.64 7.38 8.29
CA VAL A 60 2.60 8.17 7.05
C VAL A 60 3.73 7.71 6.14
N CYS A 61 3.41 7.42 4.88
CA CYS A 61 4.36 7.10 3.83
C CYS A 61 4.92 8.39 3.20
N ILE A 62 6.15 8.77 3.53
CA ILE A 62 6.87 9.88 2.90
C ILE A 62 7.72 9.33 1.75
N VAL A 63 7.30 9.57 0.53
CA VAL A 63 8.00 9.08 -0.67
C VAL A 63 9.28 9.88 -0.91
N GLU A 64 10.41 9.19 -0.93
CA GLU A 64 11.71 9.76 -1.30
C GLU A 64 11.98 9.63 -2.80
N ASN A 65 11.61 8.50 -3.40
CA ASN A 65 11.77 8.27 -4.83
C ASN A 65 10.82 7.19 -5.35
N ILE A 66 10.48 7.26 -6.64
CA ILE A 66 9.69 6.24 -7.36
C ILE A 66 10.36 5.87 -8.68
N PHE A 67 10.57 4.59 -8.88
CA PHE A 67 11.08 3.97 -10.09
C PHE A 67 10.01 3.13 -10.76
N GLU A 68 10.07 3.02 -12.09
CA GLU A 68 9.22 2.15 -12.90
C GLU A 68 10.12 1.28 -13.77
N ASP A 69 9.85 -0.02 -13.80
CA ASP A 69 10.54 -0.99 -14.66
C ASP A 69 9.53 -1.97 -15.27
N GLY A 70 9.12 -1.68 -16.51
CA GLY A 70 8.16 -2.50 -17.26
C GLY A 70 6.78 -2.56 -16.61
N GLN A 71 6.51 -3.64 -15.88
CA GLN A 71 5.25 -3.85 -15.15
C GLN A 71 5.38 -3.61 -13.64
N TRP A 72 6.58 -3.24 -13.19
CA TRP A 72 6.90 -3.05 -11.78
C TRP A 72 7.02 -1.57 -11.44
N ALA A 73 6.57 -1.22 -10.24
CA ALA A 73 6.86 0.06 -9.63
C ALA A 73 7.54 -0.19 -8.28
N ILE A 74 8.53 0.64 -7.95
CA ILE A 74 9.31 0.53 -6.72
C ILE A 74 9.36 1.92 -6.13
N PHE A 75 9.07 2.05 -4.84
CA PHE A 75 9.26 3.31 -4.12
C PHE A 75 10.22 3.11 -2.96
N ARG A 76 10.97 4.18 -2.69
CA ARG A 76 11.69 4.34 -1.43
C ARG A 76 10.87 5.26 -0.55
N VAL A 77 10.60 4.81 0.67
CA VAL A 77 9.76 5.53 1.64
C VAL A 77 10.49 5.69 2.96
N ALA A 78 10.34 6.87 3.55
CA ALA A 78 10.57 7.07 4.97
C ALA A 78 9.23 6.96 5.70
N CYS A 79 9.16 6.07 6.69
CA CYS A 79 7.95 5.81 7.45
C CYS A 79 8.20 6.17 8.93
N PRO A 80 8.09 7.46 9.32
CA PRO A 80 8.25 7.84 10.70
C PRO A 80 7.06 7.36 11.52
N ILE A 81 7.34 6.84 12.72
CA ILE A 81 6.32 6.59 13.73
C ILE A 81 5.98 7.97 14.33
N ARG A 82 4.73 8.42 14.21
CA ARG A 82 4.27 9.60 14.98
C ARG A 82 4.17 9.18 16.45
N PHE A 83 5.10 9.68 17.28
CA PHE A 83 5.00 9.63 18.74
C PHE A 83 4.13 10.77 19.27
#